data_AF-A0A849Z2X2-F1
#
_entry.id   AF-A0A849Z2X2-F1
#
_cell.length_a   1.000
_cell.length_b   1.000
_cell.length_c   1.000
_cell.angle_alpha   90.00
_cell.angle_beta   90.00
_cell.angle_gamma   90.00
#
_symmetry.space_group_name_H-M   'P 1'
#
loop_
_entity.id
_entity.type
_entity.pdbx_description
1 polymer ?
#
loop_
_entity_poly.entity_id
_entity_poly.type
_entity_poly.pdbx_seq_one_letter_code
_entity_poly.pdbx_strand_id
1 'polypeptide(L)'
;MSRARLLLCSFGALLLPTALAALSPACDSNVIVPDGDGAGGEGGGGASFPTSTGPGGGKDAGKDALSEFNEEPCKNQPPPIEDFQCDPYAQGNGDCQFGEGCFIYVDYPPEPCGQEVYGALCLPEGPGHQGDPCGGAQDCGGGFVCVVTGAGTQCVQLCELNQIGVCPSGLICEPIDVEGFGGCL
;
A
#
# COMPACT_ATOMS: atom_id res chain seq x y z
N MET A 1 -4.18 33.49 -54.91
CA MET A 1 -4.66 32.62 -56.01
C MET A 1 -3.88 31.30 -55.96
N SER A 2 -4.57 30.18 -56.20
CA SER A 2 -4.12 28.76 -56.21
C SER A 2 -4.00 28.06 -54.84
N ARG A 3 -5.05 27.38 -54.37
CA ARG A 3 -5.49 25.98 -54.66
C ARG A 3 -4.70 24.95 -53.80
N ALA A 4 -5.19 24.54 -52.63
CA ALA A 4 -6.18 23.47 -52.38
C ALA A 4 -5.84 22.12 -53.03
N ARG A 5 -5.57 21.10 -52.20
CA ARG A 5 -5.87 19.68 -52.46
C ARG A 5 -5.85 18.87 -51.15
N LEU A 6 -7.06 18.58 -50.67
CA LEU A 6 -7.39 17.42 -49.84
C LEU A 6 -6.93 16.14 -50.54
N LEU A 7 -6.41 15.18 -49.77
CA LEU A 7 -6.46 13.76 -50.12
C LEU A 7 -6.88 12.97 -48.87
N LEU A 8 -8.17 12.65 -48.82
CA LEU A 8 -8.69 11.48 -48.12
C LEU A 8 -8.20 10.23 -48.85
N CYS A 9 -7.70 9.25 -48.09
CA CYS A 9 -7.68 7.82 -48.40
C CYS A 9 -7.47 7.11 -47.06
N SER A 10 -8.07 5.99 -46.69
CA SER A 10 -9.19 5.20 -47.19
C SER A 10 -9.47 4.16 -46.09
N PHE A 11 -10.73 3.77 -46.00
CA PHE A 11 -11.24 2.67 -45.18
C PHE A 11 -10.44 1.37 -45.33
N GLY A 12 -10.22 0.67 -44.22
CA GLY A 12 -9.56 -0.64 -44.18
C GLY A 12 -10.06 -1.51 -43.03
N ALA A 13 -11.21 -2.13 -43.26
CA ALA A 13 -11.65 -3.45 -42.79
C ALA A 13 -11.66 -3.80 -41.28
N LEU A 14 -12.89 -3.96 -40.79
CA LEU A 14 -13.29 -4.90 -39.74
C LEU A 14 -12.61 -6.27 -39.87
N LEU A 15 -12.05 -6.79 -38.76
CA LEU A 15 -11.98 -8.21 -38.42
C LEU A 15 -11.86 -8.38 -36.88
N LEU A 16 -13.00 -8.50 -36.20
CA LEU A 16 -13.17 -9.29 -34.96
C LEU A 16 -13.39 -10.77 -35.38
N PRO A 17 -13.39 -11.81 -34.50
CA PRO A 17 -13.01 -11.91 -33.08
C PRO A 17 -12.18 -13.19 -32.77
N THR A 18 -11.14 -13.13 -31.93
CA THR A 18 -10.64 -14.34 -31.26
C THR A 18 -10.00 -14.00 -29.93
N ALA A 19 -10.70 -14.28 -28.83
CA ALA A 19 -10.02 -14.56 -27.57
C ALA A 19 -10.80 -15.66 -26.86
N LEU A 20 -10.08 -16.76 -26.66
CA LEU A 20 -10.48 -18.01 -26.06
C LEU A 20 -11.19 -17.82 -24.71
N ALA A 21 -12.24 -18.61 -24.51
CA ALA A 21 -12.73 -18.93 -23.17
C ALA A 21 -11.60 -19.64 -22.40
N ALA A 22 -10.96 -18.91 -21.49
CA ALA A 22 -10.11 -19.50 -20.47
C ALA A 22 -11.03 -20.18 -19.44
N LEU A 23 -10.98 -21.51 -19.40
CA LEU A 23 -11.52 -22.31 -18.32
C LEU A 23 -10.69 -21.99 -17.07
N SER A 24 -11.24 -21.20 -16.16
CA SER A 24 -10.71 -21.06 -14.81
C SER A 24 -10.82 -22.43 -14.13
N PRO A 25 -9.72 -23.03 -13.63
CA PRO A 25 -9.86 -24.04 -12.60
C PRO A 25 -10.46 -23.33 -11.38
N ALA A 26 -11.72 -23.62 -11.08
CA ALA A 26 -12.27 -23.33 -9.78
C ALA A 26 -11.36 -24.04 -8.77
N CYS A 27 -10.66 -23.28 -7.92
CA CYS A 27 -10.08 -23.81 -6.71
C CYS A 27 -11.26 -24.27 -5.84
N ASP A 28 -11.57 -25.56 -5.95
CA ASP A 28 -12.44 -26.26 -5.02
C ASP A 28 -11.72 -26.29 -3.68
N SER A 29 -12.04 -25.34 -2.80
CA SER A 29 -11.56 -25.32 -1.42
C SER A 29 -12.31 -26.34 -0.58
N ASN A 30 -12.22 -27.62 -0.96
CA ASN A 30 -12.48 -28.71 -0.04
C ASN A 30 -11.26 -28.84 0.87
N VAL A 31 -11.25 -28.04 1.95
CA VAL A 31 -10.37 -28.27 3.09
C VAL A 31 -10.86 -29.54 3.78
N ILE A 32 -10.31 -30.67 3.37
CA ILE A 32 -10.36 -31.89 4.18
C ILE A 32 -9.45 -31.59 5.37
N VAL A 33 -10.05 -31.15 6.48
CA VAL A 33 -9.38 -31.11 7.78
C VAL A 33 -9.24 -32.57 8.21
N PRO A 34 -8.04 -33.19 8.21
CA PRO A 34 -7.86 -34.39 8.99
C PRO A 34 -8.13 -34.00 10.44
N ASP A 35 -9.03 -34.70 11.12
CA ASP A 35 -9.23 -34.56 12.57
C ASP A 35 -7.86 -34.74 13.26
N GLY A 36 -7.24 -33.60 13.55
CA GLY A 36 -5.89 -33.48 14.04
C GLY A 36 -5.83 -32.16 14.80
N ASP A 37 -5.71 -32.30 16.12
CA ASP A 37 -5.85 -31.24 17.11
C ASP A 37 -5.03 -29.98 16.75
N GLY A 38 -5.72 -28.89 16.41
CA GLY A 38 -5.09 -27.61 16.05
C GLY A 38 -6.07 -26.45 16.22
N ALA A 39 -5.78 -25.59 17.18
CA ALA A 39 -6.63 -24.49 17.61
C ALA A 39 -6.53 -23.25 16.68
N GLY A 40 -7.69 -22.72 16.30
CA GLY A 40 -8.11 -21.32 16.51
C GLY A 40 -7.50 -20.19 15.66
N GLY A 41 -8.38 -19.40 15.03
CA GLY A 41 -8.06 -18.07 14.51
C GLY A 41 -9.25 -17.39 13.84
N GLU A 42 -10.30 -17.07 14.58
CA GLU A 42 -11.42 -16.24 14.10
C GLU A 42 -11.22 -14.77 14.51
N GLY A 43 -11.39 -13.91 13.52
CA GLY A 43 -11.12 -12.48 13.56
C GLY A 43 -12.09 -11.65 14.40
N GLY A 44 -11.68 -10.41 14.60
CA GLY A 44 -12.34 -9.41 15.43
C GLY A 44 -13.76 -9.06 14.99
N GLY A 45 -14.64 -8.98 15.97
CA GLY A 45 -15.94 -8.34 15.91
C GLY A 45 -16.06 -7.38 17.09
N GLY A 46 -16.34 -6.11 16.79
CA GLY A 46 -16.29 -5.02 17.75
C GLY A 46 -17.43 -4.94 18.76
N ALA A 47 -17.31 -3.90 19.57
CA ALA A 47 -18.29 -3.29 20.47
C ALA A 47 -18.75 -4.13 21.67
N SER A 48 -18.35 -3.71 22.86
CA SER A 48 -19.27 -3.15 23.87
C SER A 48 -18.49 -2.83 25.15
N PHE A 49 -18.52 -1.57 25.58
CA PHE A 49 -18.28 -1.27 26.99
C PHE A 49 -19.41 -1.92 27.82
N PRO A 50 -19.09 -2.60 28.93
CA PRO A 50 -19.90 -2.43 30.12
C PRO A 50 -19.03 -1.92 31.27
N THR A 51 -19.35 -0.68 31.66
CA THR A 51 -19.41 -0.16 33.02
C THR A 51 -18.85 -1.06 34.12
N SER A 52 -17.70 -0.67 34.65
CA SER A 52 -17.18 -1.18 35.91
C SER A 52 -18.06 -0.72 37.08
N THR A 53 -18.96 -1.60 37.53
CA THR A 53 -19.55 -1.52 38.88
C THR A 53 -19.79 -2.91 39.45
N GLY A 54 -19.10 -3.24 40.55
CA GLY A 54 -19.53 -4.28 41.49
C GLY A 54 -18.42 -5.22 41.98
N PRO A 55 -18.15 -5.28 43.31
CA PRO A 55 -17.24 -6.25 43.90
C PRO A 55 -18.01 -7.55 44.19
N GLY A 56 -17.58 -8.67 43.62
CA GLY A 56 -18.22 -9.96 43.87
C GLY A 56 -17.43 -11.08 43.21
N GLY A 57 -16.82 -11.93 44.03
CA GLY A 57 -15.80 -12.87 43.60
C GLY A 57 -16.28 -14.09 42.82
N GLY A 58 -15.30 -14.91 42.47
CA GLY A 58 -15.48 -16.31 42.16
C GLY A 58 -15.18 -16.69 40.72
N LYS A 59 -13.89 -16.92 40.44
CA LYS A 59 -13.31 -18.16 39.89
C LYS A 59 -11.99 -17.80 39.23
N ASP A 60 -10.92 -18.44 39.70
CA ASP A 60 -9.58 -18.38 39.12
C ASP A 60 -9.66 -18.68 37.62
N ALA A 61 -9.62 -17.63 36.80
CA ALA A 61 -9.22 -17.77 35.41
C ALA A 61 -7.80 -18.33 35.46
N GLY A 62 -7.67 -19.60 35.05
CA GLY A 62 -6.41 -20.33 35.14
C GLY A 62 -5.28 -19.50 34.59
N LYS A 63 -4.20 -19.39 35.37
CA LYS A 63 -2.92 -18.73 35.04
C LYS A 63 -2.78 -18.55 33.54
N ASP A 64 -2.86 -17.29 33.10
CA ASP A 64 -2.65 -16.88 31.72
C ASP A 64 -1.39 -17.58 31.18
N ALA A 65 -1.60 -18.67 30.45
CA ALA A 65 -0.56 -19.65 30.09
C ALA A 65 0.19 -19.25 28.82
N LEU A 66 0.08 -17.99 28.42
CA LEU A 66 0.91 -17.40 27.40
C LEU A 66 1.85 -16.46 28.16
N SER A 67 3.11 -16.88 28.29
CA SER A 67 4.16 -15.98 28.75
C SER A 67 4.08 -14.71 27.92
N GLU A 68 3.95 -13.56 28.57
CA GLU A 68 3.99 -12.25 27.94
C GLU A 68 5.19 -12.23 26.99
N PHE A 69 4.92 -12.09 25.70
CA PHE A 69 5.95 -12.05 24.68
C PHE A 69 6.80 -10.80 24.95
N ASN A 70 7.99 -11.02 25.49
CA ASN A 70 8.93 -9.98 25.85
C ASN A 70 10.02 -9.93 24.78
N GLU A 71 9.84 -9.06 23.80
CA GLU A 71 10.89 -8.72 22.85
C GLU A 71 11.98 -7.97 23.62
N GLU A 72 13.17 -8.57 23.73
CA GLU A 72 14.30 -7.83 24.33
C GLU A 72 14.58 -6.61 23.45
N PRO A 73 14.49 -5.38 23.99
CA PRO A 73 14.63 -4.19 23.17
C PRO A 73 16.02 -4.15 22.56
N CYS A 74 16.09 -3.83 21.27
CA CYS A 74 17.35 -3.64 20.58
C CYS A 74 18.16 -2.54 21.27
N LYS A 75 19.34 -2.89 21.78
CA LYS A 75 20.23 -1.94 22.46
C LYS A 75 20.87 -1.02 21.43
N ASN A 76 20.69 0.29 21.59
CA ASN A 76 21.32 1.34 20.77
C ASN A 76 21.04 1.21 19.26
N GLN A 77 19.76 1.17 18.88
CA GLN A 77 19.43 1.29 17.45
C GLN A 77 19.95 2.63 16.90
N PRO A 78 20.74 2.61 15.82
CA PRO A 78 21.12 3.83 15.12
C PRO A 78 19.87 4.48 14.46
N PRO A 79 19.88 5.79 14.22
CA PRO A 79 18.79 6.47 13.48
C PRO A 79 18.69 5.89 12.06
N PRO A 80 17.53 5.88 11.38
CA PRO A 80 17.40 5.25 10.07
C PRO A 80 18.37 5.77 9.01
N ILE A 81 18.65 4.95 7.98
CA ILE A 81 19.46 5.37 6.83
C ILE A 81 18.55 6.01 5.79
N GLU A 82 18.99 7.13 5.22
CA GLU A 82 18.31 7.82 4.12
C GLU A 82 19.06 7.59 2.79
N ASP A 83 18.36 7.19 1.73
CA ASP A 83 18.89 6.99 0.36
C ASP A 83 17.93 7.54 -0.72
N PHE A 84 18.03 8.84 -0.98
CA PHE A 84 17.19 9.54 -1.95
C PHE A 84 17.92 9.76 -3.27
N GLN A 85 17.49 9.05 -4.31
CA GLN A 85 17.98 9.23 -5.69
C GLN A 85 17.23 10.33 -6.44
N CYS A 86 16.05 10.70 -5.96
CA CYS A 86 15.14 11.68 -6.55
C CYS A 86 14.25 12.33 -5.49
N ASP A 87 13.65 13.48 -5.79
CA ASP A 87 12.65 14.12 -4.93
C ASP A 87 11.23 13.57 -5.20
N PRO A 88 10.61 12.82 -4.26
CA PRO A 88 9.30 12.23 -4.45
C PRO A 88 8.16 13.26 -4.48
N TYR A 89 8.38 14.49 -4.02
CA TYR A 89 7.39 15.58 -4.08
C TYR A 89 7.49 16.40 -5.37
N ALA A 90 8.60 16.28 -6.12
CA ALA A 90 8.87 17.07 -7.33
C ALA A 90 8.97 16.19 -8.59
N GLN A 91 7.83 15.60 -8.99
CA GLN A 91 7.76 14.75 -10.18
C GLN A 91 8.12 15.51 -11.47
N GLY A 92 8.92 14.91 -12.34
CA GLY A 92 9.32 15.49 -13.63
C GLY A 92 10.34 16.64 -13.53
N ASN A 93 11.01 16.81 -12.39
CA ASN A 93 12.08 17.81 -12.19
C ASN A 93 13.40 17.48 -12.92
N GLY A 94 13.51 16.29 -13.51
CA GLY A 94 14.69 15.78 -14.21
C GLY A 94 15.52 14.77 -13.42
N ASP A 95 15.13 14.42 -12.20
CA ASP A 95 15.81 13.38 -11.41
C ASP A 95 15.61 11.99 -12.01
N CYS A 96 14.40 11.71 -12.52
CA CYS A 96 14.05 10.44 -13.17
C CYS A 96 13.98 10.57 -14.70
N GLN A 97 14.17 9.45 -15.41
CA GLN A 97 14.10 9.43 -16.87
C GLN A 97 12.66 9.62 -17.38
N PHE A 98 12.51 9.86 -18.68
CA PHE A 98 11.19 9.95 -19.30
C PHE A 98 10.42 8.62 -19.16
N GLY A 99 9.21 8.70 -18.60
CA GLY A 99 8.36 7.54 -18.31
C GLY A 99 8.64 6.88 -16.95
N GLU A 100 9.48 7.50 -16.11
CA GLU A 100 9.71 7.09 -14.73
C GLU A 100 9.13 8.12 -13.75
N GLY A 101 8.68 7.63 -12.60
CA GLY A 101 8.30 8.42 -11.44
C GLY A 101 9.30 8.22 -10.31
N CYS A 102 9.34 9.19 -9.39
CA CYS A 102 10.10 9.06 -8.14
C CYS A 102 9.20 8.45 -7.06
N PHE A 103 9.55 7.26 -6.58
CA PHE A 103 8.76 6.50 -5.60
C PHE A 103 9.53 6.31 -4.31
N ILE A 104 8.86 6.55 -3.18
CA ILE A 104 9.42 6.27 -1.86
C ILE A 104 9.49 4.75 -1.61
N TYR A 105 10.44 4.34 -0.80
CA TYR A 105 10.54 2.97 -0.33
C TYR A 105 11.04 2.91 1.11
N VAL A 106 10.78 1.77 1.73
CA VAL A 106 11.39 1.34 2.98
C VAL A 106 11.95 -0.06 2.75
N ASP A 107 13.25 -0.23 3.04
CA ASP A 107 13.90 -1.54 3.06
C ASP A 107 14.01 -2.00 4.51
N TYR A 108 13.29 -3.07 4.84
CA TYR A 108 13.28 -3.64 6.17
C TYR A 108 14.42 -4.65 6.32
N PRO A 109 15.29 -4.49 7.32
CA PRO A 109 16.42 -5.39 7.51
C PRO A 109 15.95 -6.81 7.87
N PRO A 110 16.69 -7.86 7.46
CA PRO A 110 16.34 -9.22 7.81
C PRO A 110 16.61 -9.55 9.28
N GLU A 111 17.50 -8.82 9.95
CA GLU A 111 17.75 -8.96 11.38
C GLU A 111 16.76 -8.14 12.22
N PRO A 112 16.24 -8.66 13.35
CA PRO A 112 15.30 -7.93 14.22
C PRO A 112 15.80 -6.59 14.77
N CYS A 113 17.13 -6.41 14.82
CA CYS A 113 17.79 -5.18 15.27
C CYS A 113 18.60 -4.53 14.15
N GLY A 114 18.34 -4.90 12.90
CA GLY A 114 18.90 -4.18 11.77
C GLY A 114 18.31 -2.77 11.69
N GLN A 115 18.81 -2.02 10.71
CA GLN A 115 18.43 -0.63 10.49
C GLN A 115 17.59 -0.54 9.22
N GLU A 116 16.47 0.16 9.29
CA GLU A 116 15.63 0.44 8.13
C GLU A 116 16.32 1.47 7.22
N VAL A 117 16.12 1.28 5.92
CA VAL A 117 16.55 2.25 4.90
C VAL A 117 15.32 2.88 4.30
N TYR A 118 15.18 4.19 4.49
CA TYR A 118 14.15 4.99 3.85
C TYR A 118 14.74 5.72 2.66
N GLY A 119 14.02 5.81 1.56
CA GLY A 119 14.56 6.44 0.39
C GLY A 119 13.54 6.72 -0.69
N ALA A 120 14.04 7.18 -1.83
CA ALA A 120 13.26 7.26 -3.05
C ALA A 120 14.09 6.86 -4.25
N LEU A 121 13.48 6.11 -5.18
CA LEU A 121 14.12 5.68 -6.41
C LEU A 121 13.24 5.93 -7.63
N CYS A 122 13.87 6.01 -8.79
CA CYS A 122 13.19 6.12 -10.07
C CYS A 122 12.73 4.74 -10.55
N LEU A 123 11.44 4.60 -10.82
CA LEU A 123 10.82 3.39 -11.38
C LEU A 123 9.86 3.78 -12.51
N PRO A 124 9.54 2.86 -13.45
CA PRO A 124 8.52 3.11 -14.46
C PRO A 124 7.20 3.53 -13.80
N GLU A 125 6.60 4.63 -14.29
CA GLU A 125 5.36 5.13 -13.70
C GLU A 125 4.14 4.30 -14.12
N GLY A 126 3.25 4.05 -13.17
CA GLY A 126 1.96 3.40 -13.40
C GLY A 126 0.88 4.39 -13.86
N PRO A 127 -0.27 3.89 -14.33
CA PRO A 127 -1.38 4.73 -14.76
C PRO A 127 -2.31 5.19 -13.63
N GLY A 128 -2.14 4.67 -12.39
CA GLY A 128 -3.06 4.90 -11.27
C GLY A 128 -2.94 6.29 -10.65
N HIS A 129 -4.08 6.83 -10.21
CA HIS A 129 -4.22 8.14 -9.57
C HIS A 129 -4.91 8.01 -8.20
N GLN A 130 -5.12 9.14 -7.51
CA GLN A 130 -5.78 9.18 -6.21
C GLN A 130 -7.06 8.32 -6.15
N GLY A 131 -7.07 7.31 -5.27
CA GLY A 131 -8.19 6.41 -5.03
C GLY A 131 -8.29 5.21 -5.98
N ASP A 132 -7.43 5.12 -7.01
CA ASP A 132 -7.40 3.95 -7.90
C ASP A 132 -6.86 2.72 -7.16
N PRO A 133 -7.39 1.51 -7.41
CA PRO A 133 -6.89 0.30 -6.79
C PRO A 133 -5.49 -0.05 -7.28
N CYS A 134 -4.65 -0.57 -6.39
CA CYS A 134 -3.26 -0.92 -6.68
C CYS A 134 -2.84 -2.23 -6.01
N GLY A 135 -1.91 -2.97 -6.62
CA GLY A 135 -1.22 -4.11 -6.05
C GLY A 135 0.22 -3.80 -5.60
N GLY A 136 0.77 -2.65 -6.01
CA GLY A 136 2.05 -2.12 -5.57
C GLY A 136 2.32 -0.72 -6.12
N ALA A 137 3.50 -0.17 -5.82
CA ALA A 137 3.90 1.18 -6.23
C ALA A 137 3.87 1.38 -7.75
N GLN A 138 4.24 0.35 -8.53
CA GLN A 138 4.26 0.39 -10.00
C GLN A 138 2.89 0.56 -10.66
N ASP A 139 1.81 0.36 -9.92
CA ASP A 139 0.45 0.57 -10.45
C ASP A 139 0.04 2.04 -10.36
N CYS A 140 0.76 2.84 -9.57
CA CYS A 140 0.49 4.25 -9.33
C CYS A 140 1.42 5.14 -10.16
N GLY A 141 0.93 6.32 -10.55
CA GLY A 141 1.74 7.35 -11.19
C GLY A 141 2.80 7.93 -10.25
N GLY A 142 3.78 8.64 -10.81
CA GLY A 142 4.76 9.36 -10.00
C GLY A 142 4.10 10.32 -9.01
N GLY A 143 4.59 10.35 -7.76
CA GLY A 143 4.04 11.17 -6.69
C GLY A 143 2.83 10.54 -5.98
N PHE A 144 2.48 9.31 -6.34
CA PHE A 144 1.48 8.50 -5.65
C PHE A 144 2.13 7.25 -5.04
N VAL A 145 1.58 6.81 -3.91
CA VAL A 145 2.00 5.59 -3.21
C VAL A 145 0.82 4.65 -3.02
N CYS A 146 1.04 3.35 -3.21
CA CYS A 146 0.01 2.35 -2.96
C CYS A 146 -0.06 2.05 -1.46
N VAL A 147 -1.15 2.43 -0.80
CA VAL A 147 -1.35 2.23 0.64
C VAL A 147 -2.52 1.32 0.92
N VAL A 148 -2.46 0.59 2.04
CA VAL A 148 -3.56 -0.23 2.55
C VAL A 148 -4.51 0.66 3.34
N THR A 149 -5.79 0.60 3.02
CA THR A 149 -6.85 1.35 3.71
C THR A 149 -7.99 0.44 4.15
N GLY A 150 -8.94 0.97 4.90
CA GLY A 150 -10.16 0.25 5.29
C GLY A 150 -11.04 -0.22 4.11
N ALA A 151 -10.83 0.33 2.90
CA ALA A 151 -11.57 -0.02 1.69
C ALA A 151 -10.79 -0.94 0.72
N GLY A 152 -9.56 -1.33 1.08
CA GLY A 152 -8.62 -2.04 0.20
C GLY A 152 -7.35 -1.22 -0.04
N THR A 153 -6.55 -1.63 -1.01
CA THR A 153 -5.34 -0.91 -1.43
C THR A 153 -5.66 0.15 -2.48
N GLN A 154 -5.12 1.35 -2.31
CA GLN A 154 -5.35 2.45 -3.26
C GLN A 154 -4.10 3.34 -3.43
N CYS A 155 -3.95 3.91 -4.61
CA CYS A 155 -2.96 4.93 -4.89
C CYS A 155 -3.37 6.23 -4.18
N VAL A 156 -2.49 6.81 -3.37
CA VAL A 156 -2.73 8.08 -2.67
C VAL A 156 -1.62 9.05 -2.98
N GLN A 157 -1.96 10.32 -3.13
CA GLN A 157 -1.00 11.38 -3.41
C GLN A 157 -0.09 11.56 -2.18
N LEU A 158 1.22 11.65 -2.42
CA LEU A 158 2.17 12.00 -1.37
C LEU A 158 1.96 13.44 -0.91
N CYS A 159 2.16 13.66 0.39
CA CYS A 159 2.11 14.97 1.00
C CYS A 159 3.16 15.10 2.11
N GLU A 160 3.68 16.31 2.27
CA GLU A 160 4.54 16.63 3.39
C GLU A 160 3.70 16.84 4.65
N LEU A 161 3.99 16.10 5.72
CA LEU A 161 3.23 16.13 6.98
C LEU A 161 3.14 17.53 7.63
N ASN A 162 4.08 18.41 7.33
CA ASN A 162 4.14 19.77 7.87
C ASN A 162 3.47 20.83 6.97
N GLN A 163 2.94 20.43 5.82
CA GLN A 163 2.30 21.35 4.87
C GLN A 163 0.78 21.19 4.85
N ILE A 164 0.09 22.30 5.13
CA ILE A 164 -1.38 22.34 5.12
C ILE A 164 -1.87 22.65 3.70
N GLY A 165 -2.91 21.94 3.25
CA GLY A 165 -3.60 22.24 2.00
C GLY A 165 -2.93 21.68 0.74
N VAL A 166 -1.96 20.77 0.89
CA VAL A 166 -1.34 20.04 -0.24
C VAL A 166 -2.30 18.99 -0.81
N CYS A 167 -3.14 18.40 0.05
CA CYS A 167 -4.06 17.36 -0.35
C CYS A 167 -5.28 17.91 -1.11
N PRO A 168 -5.83 17.12 -2.06
CA PRO A 168 -7.10 17.42 -2.72
C PRO A 168 -8.24 17.69 -1.72
N SER A 169 -9.25 18.43 -2.18
CA SER A 169 -10.38 18.80 -1.32
C SER A 169 -11.08 17.58 -0.74
N GLY A 170 -11.18 17.54 0.59
CA GLY A 170 -11.82 16.45 1.32
C GLY A 170 -10.86 15.38 1.85
N LEU A 171 -9.55 15.51 1.57
CA LEU A 171 -8.52 14.62 2.08
C LEU A 171 -7.60 15.34 3.07
N ILE A 172 -7.02 14.59 4.00
CA ILE A 172 -6.08 15.07 5.01
C ILE A 172 -4.73 14.40 4.77
N CYS A 173 -3.65 15.13 5.01
CA CYS A 173 -2.31 14.56 4.98
C CYS A 173 -2.08 13.74 6.25
N GLU A 174 -2.07 12.42 6.13
CA GLU A 174 -1.87 11.49 7.23
C GLU A 174 -0.53 10.74 7.07
N PRO A 175 0.17 10.43 8.17
CA PRO A 175 1.41 9.64 8.11
C PRO A 175 1.15 8.25 7.54
N ILE A 176 2.11 7.76 6.74
CA ILE A 176 2.11 6.42 6.15
C ILE A 176 3.27 5.60 6.71
N ASP A 177 3.38 4.32 6.34
CA ASP A 177 4.40 3.36 6.82
C ASP A 177 5.85 3.67 6.36
N VAL A 178 6.10 4.90 5.91
CA VAL A 178 7.43 5.42 5.53
C VAL A 178 7.69 6.67 6.35
N GLU A 179 8.72 6.64 7.19
CA GLU A 179 8.98 7.72 8.14
C GLU A 179 9.17 9.06 7.42
N GLY A 180 8.50 10.11 7.92
CA GLY A 180 8.58 11.47 7.36
C GLY A 180 7.68 11.74 6.15
N PHE A 181 7.00 10.72 5.63
CA PHE A 181 6.06 10.85 4.50
C PHE A 181 4.61 10.79 4.96
N GLY A 182 3.76 11.51 4.22
CA GLY A 182 2.31 11.42 4.35
C GLY A 182 1.63 11.04 3.05
N GLY A 183 0.41 10.52 3.17
CA GLY A 183 -0.52 10.28 2.07
C GLY A 183 -1.81 11.06 2.26
N CYS A 184 -2.40 11.51 1.17
CA CYS A 184 -3.70 12.16 1.18
C CYS A 184 -4.84 11.13 1.26
N LEU A 185 -5.49 11.06 2.43
CA LEU A 185 -6.54 10.09 2.79
C LEU A 185 -7.86 10.74 3.20
#